data_AF-A0A535IRB4-F1
#
_entry.id   AF-A0A535IRB4-F1
#
_cell.length_a   1.000
_cell.length_b   1.000
_cell.length_c   1.000
_cell.angle_alpha   90.00
_cell.angle_beta   90.00
_cell.angle_gamma   90.00
#
_symmetry.space_group_name_H-M   'P 1'
#
loop_
_entity.id
_entity.type
_entity.pdbx_description
1 polymer ?
#
loop_
_entity_poly.entity_id
_entity_poly.type
_entity_poly.pdbx_seq_one_letter_code
_entity_poly.pdbx_strand_id
1 'polypeptide(L)'
;MANRSLAPALFDVQDAFKGPYAPRIQAFTEAGQQADLTAAQNDAEKIALILVDCQHDFVDPTGTLHVPGSQQDVARLLTWFYANAHKISSIYASLDTHLPFQIFYSSWWKNPQTGEHPQPYTTITVDDVTNMKWVPVFQPDWSVSYVHQLQEKAKKDLMIWPYHTMEGALGHMLVAPISEAIAWHSAARNVQPTYVVKGRTIRTEYYGIFGAEIPDPEDPESSLNVTMLDAVMKHDRVYVAGEAKSHCVLETERQVVGRFGNQPELLKRLHFLRDCTSSVQHPTIDFDALANAELATMEQQGVQMVLSSEPIP
;
A
#
# COMPACT_ATOMS: atom_id res chain seq x y z
N MET A 1 -31.25 18.70 1.19
CA MET A 1 -30.61 19.49 0.10
C MET A 1 -30.02 18.50 -0.87
N ALA A 2 -30.23 18.65 -2.18
CA ALA A 2 -29.66 17.72 -3.15
C ALA A 2 -28.14 17.66 -2.93
N ASN A 3 -27.61 16.45 -2.73
CA ASN A 3 -26.18 16.20 -2.53
C ASN A 3 -25.47 16.68 -3.80
N ARG A 4 -24.96 17.91 -3.79
CA ARG A 4 -24.20 18.45 -4.91
C ARG A 4 -22.92 17.61 -4.95
N SER A 5 -22.71 16.87 -6.03
CA SER A 5 -21.48 16.09 -6.19
C SER A 5 -20.29 17.04 -6.02
N LEU A 6 -19.42 16.73 -5.06
CA LEU A 6 -18.17 17.45 -4.84
C LEU A 6 -17.11 17.08 -5.88
N ALA A 7 -17.37 16.03 -6.67
CA ALA A 7 -16.47 15.65 -7.73
C ALA A 7 -16.39 16.77 -8.79
N PRO A 8 -15.18 17.09 -9.28
CA PRO A 8 -15.05 18.02 -10.40
C PRO A 8 -15.75 17.45 -11.63
N ALA A 9 -16.25 18.30 -12.52
CA ALA A 9 -16.90 17.86 -13.77
C ALA A 9 -15.97 17.03 -14.69
N LEU A 10 -14.65 17.11 -14.45
CA LEU A 10 -13.61 16.33 -15.13
C LEU A 10 -13.48 14.90 -14.61
N PHE A 11 -13.99 14.61 -13.41
CA PHE A 11 -13.95 13.27 -12.84
C PHE A 11 -14.91 12.35 -13.56
N ASP A 12 -14.37 11.26 -14.10
CA ASP A 12 -15.13 10.12 -14.58
C ASP A 12 -14.59 8.87 -13.88
N VAL A 13 -15.49 8.11 -13.23
CA VAL A 13 -15.13 6.85 -12.58
C VAL A 13 -14.56 5.83 -13.59
N GLN A 14 -14.90 5.96 -14.88
CA GLN A 14 -14.34 5.13 -15.94
C GLN A 14 -12.85 5.33 -16.17
N ASP A 15 -12.27 6.44 -15.70
CA ASP A 15 -10.83 6.67 -15.81
C ASP A 15 -10.00 5.64 -15.02
N ALA A 16 -10.58 4.98 -14.00
CA ALA A 16 -9.96 3.84 -13.31
C ALA A 16 -9.70 2.63 -14.22
N PHE A 17 -10.39 2.54 -15.36
CA PHE A 17 -10.33 1.41 -16.30
C PHE A 17 -9.60 1.74 -17.60
N LYS A 18 -9.13 2.97 -17.77
CA LYS A 18 -8.69 3.52 -19.06
C LYS A 18 -7.30 3.07 -19.52
N GLY A 19 -6.56 2.38 -18.66
CA GLY A 19 -5.14 2.09 -18.88
C GLY A 19 -4.24 3.25 -18.48
N PRO A 20 -2.94 3.21 -18.81
CA PRO A 20 -2.01 4.27 -18.48
C PRO A 20 -2.24 5.51 -19.34
N TYR A 21 -2.30 6.68 -18.70
CA TYR A 21 -2.33 7.98 -19.37
C TYR A 21 -1.63 9.05 -18.52
N ALA A 22 -1.23 10.15 -19.14
CA ALA A 22 -0.64 11.26 -18.39
C ALA A 22 -1.72 11.93 -17.52
N PRO A 23 -1.54 12.03 -16.18
CA PRO A 23 -2.54 12.63 -15.31
C PRO A 23 -2.75 14.11 -15.67
N ARG A 24 -4.01 14.53 -15.68
CA ARG A 24 -4.48 15.89 -16.00
C ARG A 24 -4.27 16.85 -14.83
N ILE A 25 -3.06 16.88 -14.26
CA ILE A 25 -2.74 17.56 -12.99
C ILE A 25 -3.15 19.03 -12.99
N GLN A 26 -2.84 19.78 -14.06
CA GLN A 26 -3.20 21.19 -14.15
C GLN A 26 -4.72 21.40 -14.05
N ALA A 27 -5.49 20.67 -14.87
CA ALA A 27 -6.94 20.82 -14.93
C ALA A 27 -7.63 20.42 -13.61
N PHE A 28 -7.15 19.35 -12.95
CA PHE A 28 -7.65 18.95 -11.63
C PHE A 28 -7.25 19.93 -10.52
N THR A 29 -6.05 20.52 -10.59
CA THR A 29 -5.63 21.58 -9.65
C THR A 29 -6.50 22.82 -9.79
N GLU A 30 -6.73 23.30 -11.02
CA GLU A 30 -7.60 24.45 -11.31
C GLU A 30 -9.05 24.19 -10.86
N ALA A 31 -9.58 23.00 -11.12
CA ALA A 31 -10.90 22.60 -10.65
C ALA A 31 -10.98 22.53 -9.11
N GLY A 32 -9.90 22.13 -8.44
CA GLY A 32 -9.80 22.13 -6.98
C GLY A 32 -9.86 23.54 -6.39
N GLN A 33 -9.12 24.49 -6.97
CA GLN A 33 -9.15 25.91 -6.57
C GLN A 33 -10.56 26.53 -6.67
N GLN A 34 -11.41 25.99 -7.56
CA GLN A 34 -12.78 26.46 -7.78
C GLN A 34 -13.83 25.71 -6.94
N ALA A 35 -13.44 24.69 -6.17
CA ALA A 35 -14.38 23.81 -5.45
C ALA A 35 -15.04 24.44 -4.21
N ASP A 36 -14.60 25.64 -3.80
CA ASP A 36 -15.11 26.40 -2.64
C ASP A 36 -15.18 25.57 -1.35
N LEU A 37 -14.14 24.77 -1.09
CA LEU A 37 -14.02 23.99 0.14
C LEU A 37 -13.17 24.73 1.18
N THR A 38 -13.49 24.49 2.45
CA THR A 38 -12.72 25.05 3.56
C THR A 38 -11.35 24.37 3.67
N ALA A 39 -10.31 25.14 3.98
CA ALA A 39 -8.97 24.59 4.17
C ALA A 39 -8.96 23.50 5.27
N ALA A 40 -8.27 22.38 5.02
CA ALA A 40 -8.22 21.21 5.91
C ALA A 40 -7.72 21.53 7.33
N GLN A 41 -6.85 22.54 7.47
CA GLN A 41 -6.38 22.99 8.77
C GLN A 41 -7.51 23.48 9.69
N ASN A 42 -8.64 23.93 9.12
CA ASN A 42 -9.78 24.46 9.86
C ASN A 42 -10.80 23.39 10.27
N ASP A 43 -10.62 22.13 9.85
CA ASP A 43 -11.55 21.05 10.20
C ASP A 43 -11.59 20.82 11.70
N ALA A 44 -12.80 20.67 12.25
CA ALA A 44 -12.99 20.34 13.67
C ALA A 44 -12.61 18.89 13.99
N GLU A 45 -12.86 17.97 13.05
CA GLU A 45 -12.43 16.58 13.09
C GLU A 45 -11.33 16.38 12.04
N LYS A 46 -10.21 15.77 12.41
CA LYS A 46 -9.10 15.49 11.49
C LYS A 46 -9.22 14.07 10.94
N ILE A 47 -9.41 13.94 9.63
CA ILE A 47 -9.48 12.65 8.93
C ILE A 47 -8.26 12.47 8.04
N ALA A 48 -7.51 11.39 8.23
CA ALA A 48 -6.47 10.95 7.32
C ALA A 48 -7.00 9.87 6.36
N LEU A 49 -6.49 9.87 5.13
CA LEU A 49 -6.61 8.78 4.18
C LEU A 49 -5.22 8.26 3.84
N ILE A 50 -4.98 6.97 4.08
CA ILE A 50 -3.81 6.24 3.61
C ILE A 50 -4.17 5.53 2.32
N LEU A 51 -3.44 5.85 1.27
CA LEU A 51 -3.49 5.22 -0.05
C LEU A 51 -2.27 4.33 -0.19
N VAL A 52 -2.46 3.02 -0.03
CA VAL A 52 -1.37 2.05 -0.11
C VAL A 52 -1.18 1.64 -1.58
N ASP A 53 -0.03 1.97 -2.14
CA ASP A 53 0.50 1.46 -3.40
C ASP A 53 -0.53 1.37 -4.54
N CYS A 54 -1.31 2.44 -4.78
CA CYS A 54 -2.23 2.52 -5.93
C CYS A 54 -1.47 2.73 -7.26
N GLN A 55 -0.44 1.92 -7.51
CA GLN A 55 0.51 2.02 -8.60
C GLN A 55 0.09 1.19 -9.81
N HIS A 56 0.58 1.56 -10.99
CA HIS A 56 0.26 0.92 -12.26
C HIS A 56 0.49 -0.59 -12.22
N ASP A 57 1.61 -1.05 -11.64
CA ASP A 57 1.92 -2.48 -11.63
C ASP A 57 0.92 -3.33 -10.84
N PHE A 58 0.26 -2.75 -9.83
CA PHE A 58 -0.75 -3.44 -9.03
C PHE A 58 -2.16 -3.24 -9.60
N VAL A 59 -2.46 -2.05 -10.12
CA VAL A 59 -3.83 -1.68 -10.49
C VAL A 59 -4.16 -1.99 -11.95
N ASP A 60 -3.25 -1.72 -12.87
CA ASP A 60 -3.53 -1.85 -14.30
C ASP A 60 -3.41 -3.31 -14.76
N PRO A 61 -4.32 -3.84 -15.60
CA PRO A 61 -4.21 -5.20 -16.15
C PRO A 61 -2.94 -5.44 -16.97
N THR A 62 -2.27 -4.38 -17.43
CA THR A 62 -0.97 -4.45 -18.12
C THR A 62 0.22 -4.39 -17.15
N GLY A 63 -0.03 -4.18 -15.86
CA GLY A 63 0.97 -4.19 -14.79
C GLY A 63 1.60 -5.56 -14.58
N THR A 64 2.86 -5.54 -14.13
CA THR A 64 3.68 -6.76 -13.97
C THR A 64 3.29 -7.62 -12.76
N LEU A 65 2.60 -7.04 -11.77
CA LEU A 65 2.08 -7.71 -10.59
C LEU A 65 0.61 -7.32 -10.35
N HIS A 66 -0.18 -7.35 -11.43
CA HIS A 66 -1.57 -6.92 -11.39
C HIS A 66 -2.39 -7.70 -10.35
N VAL A 67 -3.09 -6.96 -9.50
CA VAL A 67 -4.01 -7.46 -8.48
C VAL A 67 -5.42 -7.51 -9.07
N PRO A 68 -6.03 -8.69 -9.28
CA PRO A 68 -7.37 -8.77 -9.86
C PRO A 68 -8.41 -8.09 -8.97
N GLY A 69 -9.20 -7.17 -9.54
CA GLY A 69 -10.23 -6.40 -8.82
C GLY A 69 -9.81 -4.97 -8.46
N SER A 70 -8.52 -4.67 -8.53
CA SER A 70 -7.93 -3.38 -8.11
C SER A 70 -8.45 -2.17 -8.89
N GLN A 71 -8.76 -2.29 -10.18
CA GLN A 71 -9.38 -1.18 -10.92
C GLN A 71 -10.77 -0.83 -10.36
N GLN A 72 -11.54 -1.85 -9.95
CA GLN A 72 -12.83 -1.66 -9.31
C GLN A 72 -12.69 -1.09 -7.90
N ASP A 73 -11.65 -1.50 -7.16
CA ASP A 73 -11.30 -0.90 -5.87
C ASP A 73 -11.00 0.60 -6.01
N VAL A 74 -10.14 0.98 -6.97
CA VAL A 74 -9.83 2.37 -7.29
C VAL A 74 -11.09 3.14 -7.70
N ALA A 75 -11.98 2.55 -8.50
CA ALA A 75 -13.24 3.18 -8.89
C ALA A 75 -14.16 3.49 -7.67
N ARG A 76 -14.31 2.52 -6.75
CA ARG A 76 -15.09 2.71 -5.52
C ARG A 76 -14.45 3.73 -4.59
N LEU A 77 -13.13 3.63 -4.41
CA LEU A 77 -12.33 4.56 -3.63
C LEU A 77 -12.47 6.00 -4.13
N LEU A 78 -12.34 6.25 -5.44
CA LEU A 78 -12.48 7.58 -6.01
C LEU A 78 -13.90 8.15 -5.83
N THR A 79 -14.92 7.29 -5.98
CA THR A 79 -16.31 7.68 -5.74
C THR A 79 -16.52 8.11 -4.27
N TRP A 80 -16.02 7.31 -3.33
CA TRP A 80 -16.05 7.65 -1.89
C TRP A 80 -15.22 8.89 -1.58
N PHE A 81 -14.03 9.01 -2.17
CA PHE A 81 -13.11 10.12 -1.98
C PHE A 81 -13.76 11.44 -2.36
N TYR A 82 -14.30 11.56 -3.57
CA TYR A 82 -14.91 12.81 -3.99
C TYR A 82 -16.17 13.10 -3.19
N ALA A 83 -17.00 12.11 -2.87
CA ALA A 83 -18.18 12.31 -2.01
C ALA A 83 -17.82 12.86 -0.62
N ASN A 84 -16.63 12.55 -0.11
CA ASN A 84 -16.17 12.90 1.23
C ASN A 84 -14.99 13.90 1.26
N ALA A 85 -14.63 14.47 0.11
CA ALA A 85 -13.43 15.29 -0.06
C ALA A 85 -13.34 16.49 0.88
N HIS A 86 -14.49 17.04 1.28
CA HIS A 86 -14.63 18.16 2.22
C HIS A 86 -14.36 17.76 3.69
N LYS A 87 -14.31 16.46 4.01
CA LYS A 87 -13.98 15.94 5.35
C LYS A 87 -12.54 15.44 5.47
N ILE A 88 -11.93 15.00 4.38
CA ILE A 88 -10.56 14.44 4.39
C ILE A 88 -9.54 15.55 4.66
N SER A 89 -8.84 15.52 5.78
CA SER A 89 -7.89 16.57 6.17
C SER A 89 -6.47 16.30 5.68
N SER A 90 -6.08 15.04 5.48
CA SER A 90 -4.71 14.67 5.07
C SER A 90 -4.70 13.40 4.23
N ILE A 91 -3.77 13.34 3.28
CA ILE A 91 -3.56 12.17 2.42
C ILE A 91 -2.11 11.72 2.57
N TYR A 92 -1.93 10.43 2.84
CA TYR A 92 -0.65 9.73 2.85
C TYR A 92 -0.69 8.70 1.73
N ALA A 93 0.16 8.84 0.72
CA ALA A 93 0.19 7.94 -0.43
C ALA A 93 1.53 7.22 -0.48
N SER A 94 1.54 5.89 -0.39
CA SER A 94 2.77 5.13 -0.52
C SER A 94 3.12 4.84 -1.97
N LEU A 95 4.42 4.69 -2.19
CA LEU A 95 5.01 4.22 -3.44
C LEU A 95 5.99 3.11 -3.07
N ASP A 96 5.60 1.88 -3.36
CA ASP A 96 6.54 0.78 -3.43
C ASP A 96 7.56 1.09 -4.52
N THR A 97 8.85 1.00 -4.21
CA THR A 97 9.91 1.57 -5.06
C THR A 97 11.09 0.64 -5.06
N HIS A 98 11.27 -0.08 -6.17
CA HIS A 98 12.26 -1.14 -6.24
C HIS A 98 13.40 -0.89 -7.22
N LEU A 99 14.55 -1.51 -6.90
CA LEU A 99 15.75 -1.54 -7.73
C LEU A 99 15.93 -2.92 -8.39
N PRO A 100 16.75 -3.05 -9.45
CA PRO A 100 16.85 -4.30 -10.22
C PRO A 100 17.40 -5.51 -9.47
N PHE A 101 18.00 -5.30 -8.29
CA PHE A 101 18.50 -6.38 -7.44
C PHE A 101 17.89 -6.21 -6.07
N GLN A 102 16.97 -7.10 -5.71
CA GLN A 102 16.28 -7.15 -4.42
C GLN A 102 16.31 -8.60 -3.93
N ILE A 103 16.35 -8.79 -2.62
CA ILE A 103 16.37 -10.12 -2.01
C ILE A 103 15.16 -10.98 -2.40
N PHE A 104 14.04 -10.36 -2.77
CA PHE A 104 12.81 -11.05 -3.22
C PHE A 104 12.70 -11.19 -4.76
N TYR A 105 13.79 -10.98 -5.52
CA TYR A 105 13.81 -11.22 -6.96
C TYR A 105 14.63 -12.45 -7.36
N SER A 106 14.23 -13.05 -8.49
CA SER A 106 14.89 -14.23 -9.08
C SER A 106 16.40 -14.06 -9.24
N SER A 107 16.88 -12.87 -9.59
CA SER A 107 18.30 -12.57 -9.79
C SER A 107 19.15 -12.75 -8.54
N TRP A 108 18.53 -12.70 -7.34
CA TRP A 108 19.23 -12.79 -6.07
C TRP A 108 19.57 -14.22 -5.65
N TRP A 109 18.91 -15.23 -6.23
CA TRP A 109 19.03 -16.62 -5.80
C TRP A 109 19.30 -17.53 -6.99
N LYS A 110 20.07 -18.59 -6.79
CA LYS A 110 20.30 -19.63 -7.81
C LYS A 110 20.27 -21.01 -7.19
N ASN A 111 19.87 -22.01 -7.97
CA ASN A 111 20.07 -23.40 -7.63
C ASN A 111 21.51 -23.79 -8.01
N PRO A 112 22.34 -24.27 -7.06
CA PRO A 112 23.74 -24.55 -7.37
C PRO A 112 23.94 -25.82 -8.22
N GLN A 113 22.96 -26.72 -8.29
CA GLN A 113 23.04 -27.93 -9.11
C GLN A 113 22.66 -27.67 -10.57
N THR A 114 21.62 -26.88 -10.83
CA THR A 114 21.13 -26.60 -12.19
C THR A 114 21.63 -25.27 -12.75
N GLY A 115 22.02 -24.33 -11.89
CA GLY A 115 22.36 -22.96 -12.27
C GLY A 115 21.14 -22.07 -12.51
N GLU A 116 19.93 -22.59 -12.34
CA GLU A 116 18.68 -21.86 -12.61
C GLU A 116 18.31 -20.91 -11.46
N HIS A 117 17.54 -19.87 -11.78
CA HIS A 117 16.97 -18.93 -10.81
C HIS A 117 15.53 -19.33 -10.43
N PRO A 118 15.07 -19.06 -9.19
CA PRO A 118 13.69 -19.33 -8.82
C PRO A 118 12.74 -18.48 -9.67
N GLN A 119 11.66 -19.07 -10.16
CA GLN A 119 10.66 -18.33 -10.91
C GLN A 119 9.82 -17.46 -9.97
N PRO A 120 9.19 -16.37 -10.47
CA PRO A 120 8.18 -15.64 -9.71
C PRO A 120 7.15 -16.59 -9.08
N TYR A 121 6.65 -16.20 -7.91
CA TYR A 121 5.77 -16.99 -7.04
C TYR A 121 6.42 -18.23 -6.41
N THR A 122 7.75 -18.33 -6.42
CA THR A 122 8.46 -19.35 -5.65
C THR A 122 8.61 -18.89 -4.21
N THR A 123 8.13 -19.71 -3.26
CA THR A 123 8.46 -19.56 -1.84
C THR A 123 9.84 -20.16 -1.55
N ILE A 124 10.74 -19.37 -0.95
CA ILE A 124 12.02 -19.81 -0.41
C ILE A 124 11.89 -19.91 1.11
N THR A 125 11.99 -21.13 1.62
CA THR A 125 11.90 -21.44 3.05
C THR A 125 13.26 -21.50 3.73
N VAL A 126 13.25 -21.51 5.06
CA VAL A 126 14.45 -21.80 5.87
C VAL A 126 15.09 -23.13 5.49
N ASP A 127 14.29 -24.16 5.22
CA ASP A 127 14.79 -25.47 4.80
C ASP A 127 15.46 -25.41 3.43
N ASP A 128 14.92 -24.63 2.49
CA ASP A 128 15.53 -24.48 1.16
C ASP A 128 16.92 -23.83 1.22
N VAL A 129 17.10 -22.81 2.07
CA VAL A 129 18.42 -22.16 2.22
C VAL A 129 19.39 -23.00 3.05
N THR A 130 18.90 -23.70 4.08
CA THR A 130 19.72 -24.60 4.92
C THR A 130 20.24 -25.79 4.12
N ASN A 131 19.41 -26.35 3.24
CA ASN A 131 19.78 -27.46 2.37
C ASN A 131 20.44 -27.01 1.05
N MET A 132 20.77 -25.72 0.92
CA MET A 132 21.42 -25.13 -0.27
C MET A 132 20.68 -25.40 -1.58
N LYS A 133 19.34 -25.53 -1.55
CA LYS A 133 18.52 -25.62 -2.76
C LYS A 133 18.49 -24.27 -3.48
N TRP A 134 18.36 -23.20 -2.71
CA TRP A 134 18.51 -21.83 -3.19
C TRP A 134 19.68 -21.18 -2.46
N VAL A 135 20.72 -20.82 -3.21
CA VAL A 135 21.87 -20.10 -2.68
C VAL A 135 21.86 -18.65 -3.17
N PRO A 136 22.11 -17.67 -2.29
CA PRO A 136 22.15 -16.27 -2.67
C PRO A 136 23.36 -15.96 -3.56
N VAL A 137 23.14 -15.13 -4.58
CA VAL A 137 24.17 -14.58 -5.48
C VAL A 137 24.79 -13.33 -4.87
N PHE A 138 24.00 -12.55 -4.13
CA PHE A 138 24.43 -11.33 -3.45
C PHE A 138 24.28 -11.49 -1.95
N GLN A 139 25.22 -10.92 -1.19
CA GLN A 139 25.18 -10.88 0.28
C GLN A 139 24.87 -12.25 0.94
N PRO A 140 25.69 -13.30 0.75
CA PRO A 140 25.29 -14.64 1.15
C PRO A 140 24.94 -14.81 2.63
N ASP A 141 25.81 -14.31 3.51
CA ASP A 141 25.63 -14.44 4.96
C ASP A 141 24.37 -13.72 5.44
N TRP A 142 24.14 -12.50 4.96
CA TRP A 142 22.92 -11.74 5.26
C TRP A 142 21.68 -12.44 4.71
N SER A 143 21.70 -12.90 3.46
CA SER A 143 20.50 -13.42 2.80
C SER A 143 19.99 -14.69 3.49
N VAL A 144 20.90 -15.58 3.89
CA VAL A 144 20.54 -16.76 4.70
C VAL A 144 19.99 -16.32 6.05
N SER A 145 20.70 -15.44 6.77
CA SER A 145 20.24 -14.90 8.06
C SER A 145 18.88 -14.23 7.97
N TYR A 146 18.62 -13.48 6.90
CA TYR A 146 17.37 -12.79 6.65
C TYR A 146 16.21 -13.78 6.51
N VAL A 147 16.35 -14.85 5.72
CA VAL A 147 15.30 -15.87 5.58
C VAL A 147 14.97 -16.52 6.94
N HIS A 148 15.97 -16.79 7.77
CA HIS A 148 15.74 -17.25 9.16
C HIS A 148 14.99 -16.20 10.00
N GLN A 149 15.40 -14.94 9.95
CA GLN A 149 14.75 -13.87 10.70
C GLN A 149 13.32 -13.61 10.24
N LEU A 150 13.05 -13.69 8.94
CA LEU A 150 11.73 -13.53 8.35
C LEU A 150 10.76 -14.61 8.89
N GLN A 151 11.21 -15.87 8.93
CA GLN A 151 10.41 -16.95 9.52
C GLN A 151 10.24 -16.77 11.03
N GLU A 152 11.30 -16.44 11.76
CA GLU A 152 11.26 -16.37 13.22
C GLU A 152 10.44 -15.17 13.72
N LYS A 153 10.68 -13.98 13.16
CA LYS A 153 10.15 -12.70 13.67
C LYS A 153 8.88 -12.27 12.96
N ALA A 154 8.86 -12.36 11.63
CA ALA A 154 7.70 -11.94 10.82
C ALA A 154 6.72 -13.08 10.53
N LYS A 155 7.07 -14.33 10.87
CA LYS A 155 6.27 -15.54 10.62
C LYS A 155 5.93 -15.74 9.13
N LYS A 156 6.89 -15.40 8.26
CA LYS A 156 6.76 -15.48 6.79
C LYS A 156 7.91 -16.25 6.18
N ASP A 157 7.64 -16.89 5.06
CA ASP A 157 8.68 -17.35 4.13
C ASP A 157 8.95 -16.28 3.08
N LEU A 158 10.13 -16.33 2.44
CA LEU A 158 10.48 -15.37 1.40
C LEU A 158 9.74 -15.69 0.11
N MET A 159 8.94 -14.76 -0.39
CA MET A 159 8.30 -14.87 -1.70
C MET A 159 9.20 -14.26 -2.78
N ILE A 160 9.38 -14.96 -3.88
CA ILE A 160 10.01 -14.40 -5.08
C ILE A 160 8.94 -13.74 -5.94
N TRP A 161 9.07 -12.45 -6.18
CA TRP A 161 8.11 -11.68 -6.98
C TRP A 161 8.59 -11.50 -8.43
N PRO A 162 7.68 -11.27 -9.39
CA PRO A 162 8.08 -10.67 -10.66
C PRO A 162 8.69 -9.29 -10.40
N TYR A 163 9.53 -8.80 -11.32
CA TYR A 163 9.96 -7.40 -11.25
C TYR A 163 8.76 -6.48 -11.34
N HIS A 164 8.62 -5.58 -10.37
CA HIS A 164 7.49 -4.66 -10.25
C HIS A 164 7.95 -3.36 -9.61
N THR A 165 7.15 -2.31 -9.76
CA THR A 165 7.30 -0.98 -9.15
C THR A 165 8.71 -0.40 -9.27
N MET A 166 9.35 -0.73 -10.38
CA MET A 166 10.74 -0.36 -10.68
C MET A 166 10.91 1.15 -10.73
N GLU A 167 11.80 1.68 -9.89
CA GLU A 167 11.95 3.13 -9.75
C GLU A 167 12.19 3.82 -11.10
N GLY A 168 11.30 4.76 -11.45
CA GLY A 168 11.36 5.50 -12.72
C GLY A 168 10.76 4.78 -13.93
N ALA A 169 10.22 3.57 -13.77
CA ALA A 169 9.45 2.88 -14.80
C ALA A 169 7.94 3.23 -14.71
N LEU A 170 7.17 2.86 -15.73
CA LEU A 170 5.71 3.06 -15.74
C LEU A 170 5.03 2.40 -14.53
N GLY A 171 5.44 1.17 -14.21
CA GLY A 171 4.92 0.38 -13.10
C GLY A 171 5.00 1.04 -11.73
N HIS A 172 5.98 1.94 -11.55
CA HIS A 172 6.21 2.70 -10.32
C HIS A 172 5.22 3.85 -10.11
N MET A 173 4.59 4.35 -11.17
CA MET A 173 3.69 5.50 -11.05
C MET A 173 2.37 5.12 -10.39
N LEU A 174 1.78 6.01 -9.58
CA LEU A 174 0.37 5.93 -9.24
C LEU A 174 -0.48 5.92 -10.51
N VAL A 175 -1.61 5.20 -10.49
CA VAL A 175 -2.57 5.33 -11.59
C VAL A 175 -3.06 6.78 -11.68
N ALA A 176 -3.19 7.26 -12.92
CA ALA A 176 -3.47 8.65 -13.20
C ALA A 176 -4.70 9.23 -12.45
N PRO A 177 -5.85 8.52 -12.30
CA PRO A 177 -7.00 9.11 -11.60
C PRO A 177 -6.75 9.29 -10.09
N ILE A 178 -5.87 8.51 -9.46
CA ILE A 178 -5.45 8.73 -8.07
C ILE A 178 -4.57 9.98 -7.98
N SER A 179 -3.60 10.14 -8.90
CA SER A 179 -2.76 11.35 -8.96
C SER A 179 -3.58 12.62 -9.17
N GLU A 180 -4.61 12.55 -10.01
CA GLU A 180 -5.57 13.63 -10.27
C GLU A 180 -6.40 13.98 -9.04
N ALA A 181 -6.90 12.97 -8.31
CA ALA A 181 -7.65 13.15 -7.08
C ALA A 181 -6.81 13.82 -5.97
N ILE A 182 -5.56 13.40 -5.82
CA ILE A 182 -4.61 14.01 -4.88
C ILE A 182 -4.37 15.48 -5.25
N ALA A 183 -4.09 15.78 -6.51
CA ALA A 183 -3.84 17.16 -6.97
C ALA A 183 -5.06 18.06 -6.76
N TRP A 184 -6.25 17.58 -7.11
CA TRP A 184 -7.50 18.31 -6.90
C TRP A 184 -7.77 18.58 -5.42
N HIS A 185 -7.63 17.58 -4.55
CA HIS A 185 -7.87 17.75 -3.11
C HIS A 185 -6.86 18.70 -2.48
N SER A 186 -5.60 18.61 -2.88
CA SER A 186 -4.55 19.50 -2.38
C SER A 186 -4.88 20.96 -2.65
N ALA A 187 -5.38 21.24 -3.86
CA ALA A 187 -5.83 22.57 -4.26
C ALA A 187 -7.14 22.99 -3.57
N ALA A 188 -8.13 22.09 -3.48
CA ALA A 188 -9.43 22.38 -2.90
C ALA A 188 -9.39 22.60 -1.38
N ARG A 189 -8.51 21.87 -0.67
CA ARG A 189 -8.41 21.89 0.79
C ARG A 189 -7.17 22.64 1.29
N ASN A 190 -6.39 23.25 0.39
CA ASN A 190 -5.17 24.00 0.70
C ASN A 190 -4.21 23.22 1.62
N VAL A 191 -3.87 22.00 1.24
CA VAL A 191 -3.02 21.08 2.00
C VAL A 191 -2.14 20.28 1.05
N GLN A 192 -0.91 19.98 1.45
CA GLN A 192 -0.02 19.11 0.66
C GLN A 192 -0.25 17.63 1.03
N PRO A 193 -0.16 16.71 0.07
CA PRO A 193 -0.15 15.29 0.37
C PRO A 193 1.23 14.90 0.91
N THR A 194 1.29 13.77 1.63
CA THR A 194 2.55 13.16 2.03
C THR A 194 2.78 11.91 1.20
N TYR A 195 3.85 11.89 0.40
CA TYR A 195 4.28 10.68 -0.30
C TYR A 195 5.26 9.89 0.56
N VAL A 196 5.05 8.58 0.65
CA VAL A 196 5.88 7.66 1.44
C VAL A 196 6.54 6.67 0.51
N VAL A 197 7.84 6.85 0.27
CA VAL A 197 8.63 5.92 -0.54
C VAL A 197 9.09 4.77 0.35
N LYS A 198 8.84 3.53 -0.08
CA LYS A 198 9.26 2.31 0.60
C LYS A 198 9.92 1.33 -0.36
N GLY A 199 10.64 0.34 0.16
CA GLY A 199 11.15 -0.78 -0.65
C GLY A 199 12.46 -0.56 -1.41
N ARG A 200 13.20 0.54 -1.16
CA ARG A 200 14.52 0.77 -1.79
C ARG A 200 15.65 -0.07 -1.18
N THR A 201 15.48 -0.54 0.05
CA THR A 201 16.47 -1.33 0.78
C THR A 201 16.55 -2.74 0.17
N ILE A 202 17.54 -2.98 -0.70
CA ILE A 202 17.66 -4.20 -1.52
C ILE A 202 17.74 -5.53 -0.74
N ARG A 203 17.99 -5.45 0.56
CA ARG A 203 18.32 -6.56 1.46
C ARG A 203 17.12 -7.05 2.29
N THR A 204 15.96 -6.42 2.17
CA THR A 204 14.75 -6.79 2.91
C THR A 204 13.51 -6.58 2.05
N GLU A 205 12.47 -7.35 2.36
CA GLU A 205 11.10 -7.06 1.93
C GLU A 205 10.52 -5.88 2.72
N TYR A 206 9.60 -5.13 2.11
CA TYR A 206 9.07 -3.87 2.64
C TYR A 206 7.59 -3.66 2.27
N TYR A 207 6.72 -4.57 2.75
CA TYR A 207 5.29 -4.48 2.45
C TYR A 207 4.61 -3.27 3.12
N GLY A 208 4.76 -3.11 4.44
CA GLY A 208 4.04 -2.06 5.18
C GLY A 208 4.61 -0.66 4.95
N ILE A 209 3.74 0.36 4.96
CA ILE A 209 4.12 1.76 4.71
C ILE A 209 5.11 2.32 5.74
N PHE A 210 5.16 1.78 6.96
CA PHE A 210 5.95 2.35 8.04
C PHE A 210 7.29 1.66 8.27
N GLY A 211 7.55 0.46 7.74
CA GLY A 211 8.79 -0.26 8.05
C GLY A 211 8.94 -1.55 7.25
N ALA A 212 10.18 -2.03 7.16
CA ALA A 212 10.51 -3.30 6.53
C ALA A 212 10.07 -4.50 7.36
N GLU A 213 9.94 -5.66 6.72
CA GLU A 213 9.64 -6.93 7.39
C GLU A 213 10.69 -7.28 8.44
N ILE A 214 11.97 -7.15 8.05
CA ILE A 214 13.12 -7.26 8.94
C ILE A 214 13.99 -6.03 8.69
N PRO A 215 14.08 -5.08 9.62
CA PRO A 215 14.93 -3.91 9.47
C PRO A 215 16.38 -4.31 9.16
N ASP A 216 16.93 -3.74 8.10
CA ASP A 216 18.33 -3.86 7.73
C ASP A 216 19.17 -3.00 8.67
N PRO A 217 20.13 -3.58 9.42
CA PRO A 217 20.99 -2.82 10.32
C PRO A 217 21.91 -1.81 9.59
N GLU A 218 22.10 -1.96 8.28
CA GLU A 218 22.88 -1.01 7.46
C GLU A 218 22.04 0.10 6.83
N ASP A 219 20.71 0.01 6.93
CA ASP A 219 19.79 1.02 6.43
C ASP A 219 18.78 1.43 7.51
N PRO A 220 19.06 2.49 8.28
CA PRO A 220 18.17 2.97 9.34
C PRO A 220 16.75 3.30 8.86
N GLU A 221 16.58 3.68 7.58
CA GLU A 221 15.26 4.00 7.02
C GLU A 221 14.38 2.75 6.87
N SER A 222 14.96 1.54 6.93
CA SER A 222 14.20 0.28 6.94
C SER A 222 13.52 -0.03 8.28
N SER A 223 13.90 0.68 9.35
CA SER A 223 13.26 0.55 10.65
C SER A 223 11.86 1.13 10.65
N LEU A 224 11.04 0.72 11.63
CA LEU A 224 9.69 1.27 11.79
C LEU A 224 9.75 2.80 12.00
N ASN A 225 9.16 3.55 11.09
CA ASN A 225 8.99 5.00 11.14
C ASN A 225 7.89 5.38 12.14
N VAL A 226 8.24 5.28 13.41
CA VAL A 226 7.34 5.59 14.53
C VAL A 226 6.84 7.04 14.46
N THR A 227 7.67 7.97 13.97
CA THR A 227 7.26 9.39 13.85
C THR A 227 6.10 9.57 12.87
N MET A 228 6.17 8.95 11.69
CA MET A 228 5.08 9.01 10.71
C MET A 228 3.85 8.25 11.20
N LEU A 229 4.04 7.05 11.73
CA LEU A 229 2.96 6.22 12.25
C LEU A 229 2.20 6.93 13.40
N ASP A 230 2.92 7.54 14.35
CA ASP A 230 2.32 8.36 15.42
C ASP A 230 1.63 9.62 14.85
N ALA A 231 2.18 10.23 13.79
CA ALA A 231 1.55 11.39 13.16
C ALA A 231 0.22 11.04 12.47
N VAL A 232 0.16 9.89 11.79
CA VAL A 232 -1.07 9.37 11.19
C VAL A 232 -2.12 9.09 12.28
N MET A 233 -1.75 8.40 13.36
CA MET A 233 -2.72 8.03 14.41
C MET A 233 -3.13 9.18 15.35
N LYS A 234 -2.53 10.37 15.22
CA LYS A 234 -3.05 11.59 15.85
C LYS A 234 -4.38 12.08 15.27
N HIS A 235 -4.70 11.69 14.04
CA HIS A 235 -5.99 12.01 13.42
C HIS A 235 -7.13 11.34 14.20
N ASP A 236 -8.31 11.93 14.16
CA ASP A 236 -9.50 11.41 14.83
C ASP A 236 -10.02 10.16 14.10
N ARG A 237 -9.82 10.10 12.77
CA ARG A 237 -10.06 8.93 11.93
C ARG A 237 -8.95 8.75 10.90
N VAL A 238 -8.62 7.50 10.62
CA VAL A 238 -7.64 7.09 9.62
C VAL A 238 -8.30 6.05 8.73
N TYR A 239 -8.55 6.40 7.47
CA TYR A 239 -9.05 5.44 6.48
C TYR A 239 -7.90 4.81 5.73
N VAL A 240 -7.96 3.49 5.48
CA VAL A 240 -6.95 2.75 4.72
C VAL A 240 -7.61 2.07 3.53
N ALA A 241 -7.01 2.27 2.36
CA ALA A 241 -7.39 1.65 1.08
C ALA A 241 -6.16 1.48 0.19
N GLY A 242 -6.31 0.75 -0.91
CA GLY A 242 -5.25 0.53 -1.89
C GLY A 242 -4.88 -0.95 -2.01
N GLU A 243 -3.67 -1.21 -2.48
CA GLU A 243 -3.26 -2.55 -2.90
C GLU A 243 -1.91 -3.00 -2.31
N ALA A 244 -1.68 -4.30 -2.14
CA ALA A 244 -2.69 -5.35 -2.12
C ALA A 244 -3.19 -5.59 -0.69
N LYS A 245 -4.49 -5.87 -0.51
CA LYS A 245 -5.12 -6.31 0.75
C LYS A 245 -4.24 -7.31 1.48
N SER A 246 -3.87 -8.40 0.80
CA SER A 246 -3.07 -9.50 1.36
C SER A 246 -1.64 -9.18 1.81
N HIS A 247 -1.05 -8.08 1.34
CA HIS A 247 0.37 -7.77 1.52
C HIS A 247 0.55 -6.37 2.08
N CYS A 248 0.86 -5.37 1.25
CA CYS A 248 1.20 -4.01 1.70
C CYS A 248 0.14 -3.37 2.60
N VAL A 249 -1.14 -3.57 2.26
CA VAL A 249 -2.27 -3.05 3.03
C VAL A 249 -2.36 -3.76 4.39
N LEU A 250 -2.39 -5.10 4.41
CA LEU A 250 -2.46 -5.86 5.66
C LEU A 250 -1.23 -5.62 6.55
N GLU A 251 -0.04 -5.49 5.97
CA GLU A 251 1.15 -5.22 6.75
C GLU A 251 1.15 -3.80 7.33
N THR A 252 0.62 -2.84 6.59
CA THR A 252 0.35 -1.49 7.11
C THR A 252 -0.56 -1.56 8.34
N GLU A 253 -1.65 -2.34 8.28
CA GLU A 253 -2.53 -2.58 9.43
C GLU A 253 -1.78 -3.27 10.58
N ARG A 254 -0.98 -4.31 10.32
CA ARG A 254 -0.16 -4.99 11.34
C ARG A 254 0.79 -4.06 12.06
N GLN A 255 1.41 -3.12 11.34
CA GLN A 255 2.34 -2.15 11.93
C GLN A 255 1.62 -1.20 12.88
N VAL A 256 0.43 -0.70 12.50
CA VAL A 256 -0.40 0.16 13.36
C VAL A 256 -0.90 -0.62 14.57
N VAL A 257 -1.50 -1.79 14.35
CA VAL A 257 -2.04 -2.67 15.40
C VAL A 257 -0.94 -3.12 16.36
N GLY A 258 0.21 -3.55 15.86
CA GLY A 258 1.35 -3.97 16.68
C GLY A 258 1.86 -2.85 17.57
N ARG A 259 1.88 -1.60 17.08
CA ARG A 259 2.34 -0.44 17.84
C ARG A 259 1.33 0.06 18.87
N PHE A 260 0.03 -0.04 18.58
CA PHE A 260 -1.06 0.49 19.42
C PHE A 260 -1.96 -0.59 20.04
N GLY A 261 -1.57 -1.87 20.00
CA GLY A 261 -2.40 -2.99 20.47
C GLY A 261 -2.84 -2.90 21.92
N ASN A 262 -2.06 -2.21 22.76
CA ASN A 262 -2.40 -1.95 24.17
C ASN A 262 -3.30 -0.72 24.37
N GLN A 263 -3.77 -0.09 23.29
CA GLN A 263 -4.60 1.12 23.29
C GLN A 263 -5.83 0.94 22.36
N PRO A 264 -6.81 0.10 22.73
CA PRO A 264 -7.96 -0.20 21.87
C PRO A 264 -8.75 1.03 21.41
N GLU A 265 -8.81 2.09 22.24
CA GLU A 265 -9.47 3.35 21.87
C GLU A 265 -8.77 4.08 20.71
N LEU A 266 -7.45 3.91 20.52
CA LEU A 266 -6.76 4.43 19.35
C LEU A 266 -7.03 3.57 18.11
N LEU A 267 -7.13 2.25 18.27
CA LEU A 267 -7.42 1.35 17.14
C LEU A 267 -8.81 1.59 16.53
N LYS A 268 -9.78 2.07 17.33
CA LYS A 268 -11.10 2.52 16.83
C LYS A 268 -11.03 3.68 15.84
N ARG A 269 -9.91 4.39 15.77
CA ARG A 269 -9.71 5.46 14.77
C ARG A 269 -9.38 4.88 13.40
N LEU A 270 -8.91 3.64 13.33
CA LEU A 270 -8.51 2.99 12.09
C LEU A 270 -9.75 2.40 11.40
N HIS A 271 -9.99 2.82 10.16
CA HIS A 271 -11.13 2.46 9.34
C HIS A 271 -10.63 1.80 8.05
N PHE A 272 -10.80 0.49 7.97
CA PHE A 272 -10.39 -0.29 6.81
C PHE A 272 -11.51 -0.31 5.76
N LEU A 273 -11.28 0.26 4.58
CA LEU A 273 -12.24 0.25 3.48
C LEU A 273 -12.20 -1.10 2.77
N ARG A 274 -13.00 -2.06 3.27
CA ARG A 274 -12.95 -3.48 2.84
C ARG A 274 -13.22 -3.69 1.35
N ASP A 275 -13.99 -2.82 0.73
CA ASP A 275 -14.33 -2.85 -0.68
C ASP A 275 -13.42 -1.93 -1.53
N CYS A 276 -12.33 -1.40 -1.00
CA CYS A 276 -11.36 -0.60 -1.74
C CYS A 276 -9.95 -1.22 -1.68
N THR A 277 -9.91 -2.55 -1.62
CA THR A 277 -8.67 -3.34 -1.55
C THR A 277 -8.93 -4.75 -2.12
N SER A 278 -7.99 -5.29 -2.88
CA SER A 278 -8.02 -6.68 -3.37
C SER A 278 -6.73 -7.44 -3.02
N SER A 279 -6.78 -8.78 -3.01
CA SER A 279 -5.61 -9.60 -2.69
C SER A 279 -4.85 -10.03 -3.94
N VAL A 280 -3.52 -10.15 -3.80
CA VAL A 280 -2.68 -10.81 -4.81
C VAL A 280 -3.18 -12.24 -5.00
N GLN A 281 -3.25 -12.70 -6.24
CA GLN A 281 -3.52 -14.10 -6.53
C GLN A 281 -2.23 -14.91 -6.56
N HIS A 282 -2.29 -16.11 -6.00
CA HIS A 282 -1.19 -17.06 -6.03
C HIS A 282 -1.69 -18.42 -6.55
N PRO A 283 -0.88 -19.18 -7.32
CA PRO A 283 -1.31 -20.46 -7.88
C PRO A 283 -1.78 -21.50 -6.85
N THR A 284 -1.26 -21.43 -5.62
CA THR A 284 -1.49 -22.45 -4.58
C THR A 284 -1.83 -21.89 -3.20
N ILE A 285 -1.67 -20.58 -2.97
CA ILE A 285 -1.86 -19.98 -1.65
C ILE A 285 -3.09 -19.08 -1.73
N ASP A 286 -4.06 -19.31 -0.87
CA ASP A 286 -5.22 -18.44 -0.77
C ASP A 286 -4.89 -17.22 0.10
N PHE A 287 -4.20 -16.25 -0.50
CA PHE A 287 -3.83 -15.02 0.19
C PHE A 287 -5.04 -14.21 0.65
N ASP A 288 -6.18 -14.32 -0.04
CA ASP A 288 -7.39 -13.61 0.35
C ASP A 288 -7.97 -14.16 1.65
N ALA A 289 -8.07 -15.49 1.75
CA ALA A 289 -8.52 -16.15 2.97
C ALA A 289 -7.61 -15.84 4.16
N LEU A 290 -6.29 -15.85 3.96
CA LEU A 290 -5.31 -15.49 5.01
C LEU A 290 -5.48 -14.04 5.47
N ALA A 291 -5.65 -13.11 4.52
CA ALA A 291 -5.87 -11.71 4.84
C ALA A 291 -7.18 -11.48 5.60
N ASN A 292 -8.27 -12.12 5.16
CA ASN A 292 -9.57 -11.99 5.82
C ASN A 292 -9.55 -12.54 7.26
N ALA A 293 -8.84 -13.65 7.50
CA ALA A 293 -8.71 -14.20 8.85
C ALA A 293 -7.96 -13.26 9.80
N GLU A 294 -6.90 -12.62 9.31
CA GLU A 294 -6.14 -11.63 10.10
C GLU A 294 -6.95 -10.36 10.34
N LEU A 295 -7.60 -9.82 9.31
CA LEU A 295 -8.46 -8.64 9.44
C LEU A 295 -9.62 -8.89 10.42
N ALA A 296 -10.20 -10.10 10.45
CA ALA A 296 -11.20 -10.46 11.45
C ALA A 296 -10.65 -10.44 12.89
N THR A 297 -9.37 -10.75 13.07
CA THR A 297 -8.69 -10.62 14.37
C THR A 297 -8.48 -9.16 14.75
N MET A 298 -8.06 -8.32 13.79
CA MET A 298 -7.88 -6.87 14.00
C MET A 298 -9.20 -6.15 14.28
N GLU A 299 -10.30 -6.59 13.68
CA GLU A 299 -11.65 -6.11 13.97
C GLU A 299 -12.02 -6.31 15.45
N GLN A 300 -11.67 -7.48 16.02
CA GLN A 300 -11.86 -7.75 17.46
C GLN A 300 -10.98 -6.87 18.37
N GLN A 301 -9.85 -6.37 17.84
CA GLN A 301 -8.96 -5.45 18.57
C GLN A 301 -9.42 -3.98 18.50
N GLY A 302 -10.43 -3.69 17.66
CA GLY A 302 -11.07 -2.39 17.59
C GLY A 302 -10.95 -1.69 16.24
N VAL A 303 -10.24 -2.26 15.25
CA VAL A 303 -10.21 -1.70 13.90
C VAL A 303 -11.62 -1.72 13.31
N GLN A 304 -12.04 -0.60 12.72
CA GLN A 304 -13.36 -0.46 12.13
C GLN A 304 -13.34 -0.96 10.70
N MET A 305 -14.10 -2.01 10.41
CA MET A 305 -14.23 -2.56 9.07
C MET A 305 -15.43 -1.92 8.39
N VAL A 306 -15.20 -1.12 7.35
CA VAL A 306 -16.24 -0.27 6.72
C VAL A 306 -16.30 -0.45 5.22
N LEU A 307 -17.44 -0.13 4.61
CA LEU A 307 -17.60 -0.07 3.17
C LEU A 307 -17.54 1.39 2.66
N SER A 308 -17.05 1.56 1.43
CA SER A 308 -17.03 2.86 0.72
C SER A 308 -18.42 3.46 0.45
N SER A 309 -19.48 2.67 0.64
CA SER A 309 -20.88 3.10 0.53
C SER A 309 -21.49 3.56 1.86
N GLU A 310 -20.79 3.33 2.98
CA GLU A 310 -21.22 3.80 4.29
C GLU A 310 -20.86 5.29 4.47
N PRO A 311 -21.74 6.09 5.11
CA PRO A 311 -21.43 7.48 5.38
C PRO A 311 -20.28 7.61 6.38
N ILE A 312 -19.39 8.59 6.17
CA ILE A 312 -18.51 9.05 7.26
C ILE A 312 -19.42 9.71 8.31
N PRO A 313 -19.39 9.28 9.58
CA PRO A 313 -20.25 9.80 10.64
C PRO A 313 -20.22 11.32 10.83
#